data_AF-A0A1V3JU89-F1
#
_entry.id   AF-A0A1V3JU89-F1
#
_cell.length_a   1.000
_cell.length_b   1.000
_cell.length_c   1.000
_cell.angle_alpha   90.00
_cell.angle_beta   90.00
_cell.angle_gamma   90.00
#
_symmetry.space_group_name_H-M   'P 1'
#
loop_
_entity.id
_entity.type
_entity.pdbx_description
1 polymer ?
#
loop_
_entity_poly.entity_id
_entity_poly.type
_entity_poly.pdbx_seq_one_letter_code
_entity_poly.pdbx_strand_id
1 'polypeptide(L)'
;MNLNKIAIPLFMGLFLLGCEKGFREEFYKDRRCAEIKYECLNEPQAMNNQENNMFTPMKLNKEQWDDIRRRETLQVYSEVAKMLDIYYPGFWGDRDEVFKLQWIENVDNIATKYYGKHERGTLEIMASVCAIIGSDFETNSKLNFIVKKIEQDNSFLALSNIFNYLRFEILNKDFDEAGRQYNTWSLRWAQEGMPPFTRKVPDFYTEWQEDNPKENVWLIYKNMVRTENDL
;
A
#
# COMPACT_ATOMS: atom_id res chain seq x y z
N MET A 1 -4.97 50.91 -74.98
CA MET A 1 -4.79 52.18 -74.24
C MET A 1 -5.05 51.92 -72.76
N ASN A 2 -4.32 52.64 -71.93
CA ASN A 2 -4.10 52.46 -70.50
C ASN A 2 -5.32 52.64 -69.57
N LEU A 3 -5.34 51.81 -68.52
CA LEU A 3 -5.56 52.04 -67.07
C LEU A 3 -6.67 52.95 -66.51
N ASN A 4 -7.13 52.49 -65.32
CA ASN A 4 -7.78 53.16 -64.17
C ASN A 4 -9.33 53.08 -64.13
N LYS A 5 -10.03 52.85 -63.00
CA LYS A 5 -9.76 52.56 -61.56
C LYS A 5 -11.15 52.48 -60.86
N ILE A 6 -11.28 51.68 -59.79
CA ILE A 6 -12.20 51.87 -58.60
C ILE A 6 -13.72 51.61 -58.88
N ALA A 7 -14.57 50.86 -58.11
CA ALA A 7 -14.56 50.30 -56.75
C ALA A 7 -15.49 49.06 -56.61
N ILE A 8 -15.28 48.29 -55.53
CA ILE A 8 -15.97 47.12 -54.92
C ILE A 8 -16.95 47.67 -53.83
N PRO A 9 -18.06 47.03 -53.36
CA PRO A 9 -18.14 45.62 -52.93
C PRO A 9 -19.40 44.79 -53.24
N LEU A 10 -19.14 43.49 -53.37
CA LEU A 10 -20.09 42.39 -53.45
C LEU A 10 -20.09 41.67 -52.09
N PHE A 11 -21.29 41.51 -51.52
CA PHE A 11 -21.59 40.81 -50.27
C PHE A 11 -21.04 39.37 -50.30
N MET A 12 -20.04 39.06 -49.47
CA MET A 12 -19.75 37.69 -49.05
C MET A 12 -20.14 37.55 -47.58
N GLY A 13 -21.27 36.87 -47.34
CA GLY A 13 -21.67 36.38 -46.03
C GLY A 13 -20.79 35.19 -45.65
N LEU A 14 -19.86 35.41 -44.73
CA LEU A 14 -19.11 34.36 -44.06
C LEU A 14 -20.00 33.72 -42.98
N PHE A 15 -20.03 32.40 -43.01
CA PHE A 15 -20.49 31.52 -41.93
C PHE A 15 -19.95 31.99 -40.57
N LEU A 16 -20.84 32.48 -39.70
CA LEU A 16 -20.59 32.52 -38.26
C LEU A 16 -21.01 31.17 -37.69
N LEU A 17 -20.00 30.31 -37.47
CA LEU A 17 -20.09 29.19 -36.55
C LEU A 17 -20.57 29.74 -35.19
N GLY A 18 -21.70 29.20 -34.71
CA GLY A 18 -22.17 29.45 -33.36
C GLY A 18 -21.09 29.06 -32.36
N CYS A 19 -20.62 30.06 -31.61
CA CYS A 19 -19.72 29.89 -30.50
C CYS A 19 -20.50 29.23 -29.36
N GLU A 20 -20.40 27.90 -29.20
CA GLU A 20 -20.83 27.25 -27.97
C GLU A 20 -19.95 27.78 -26.84
N LYS A 21 -20.59 28.45 -25.86
CA LYS A 21 -19.91 28.92 -24.66
C LYS A 21 -19.34 27.72 -23.92
N GLY A 22 -18.04 27.70 -23.72
CA GLY A 22 -17.38 26.63 -22.98
C GLY A 22 -17.78 26.65 -21.51
N PHE A 23 -17.84 25.46 -20.89
CA PHE A 23 -18.11 25.19 -19.46
C PHE A 23 -17.51 26.23 -18.49
N ARG A 24 -16.34 26.76 -18.82
CA ARG A 24 -15.65 27.82 -18.06
C ARG A 24 -16.51 29.09 -17.91
N GLU A 25 -17.13 29.59 -18.97
CA GLU A 25 -17.93 30.83 -18.90
C GLU A 25 -19.20 30.65 -18.08
N GLU A 26 -19.77 29.44 -18.11
CA GLU A 26 -20.97 29.09 -17.34
C GLU A 26 -20.64 28.94 -15.84
N PHE A 27 -19.46 28.40 -15.52
CA PHE A 27 -18.96 28.25 -14.16
C PHE A 27 -18.76 29.59 -13.41
N TYR A 28 -18.44 30.68 -14.14
CA TYR A 28 -18.16 32.00 -13.54
C TYR A 28 -19.31 33.01 -13.65
N LYS A 29 -20.39 32.69 -14.36
CA LYS A 29 -21.47 33.64 -14.71
C LYS A 29 -22.18 34.27 -13.50
N ASP A 30 -22.32 33.51 -12.41
CA ASP A 30 -23.07 33.93 -11.22
C ASP A 30 -22.17 34.25 -10.01
N ARG A 31 -20.85 34.21 -10.18
CA ARG A 31 -19.91 34.58 -9.11
C ARG A 31 -19.65 36.08 -9.15
N ARG A 32 -20.06 36.79 -8.10
CA ARG A 32 -19.61 38.17 -7.85
C ARG A 32 -18.12 38.16 -7.52
N CYS A 33 -17.27 38.14 -8.54
CA CYS A 33 -15.86 38.40 -8.37
C CYS A 33 -15.72 39.87 -7.97
N ALA A 34 -15.23 40.15 -6.77
CA ALA A 34 -14.68 41.47 -6.49
C ALA A 34 -13.54 41.70 -7.50
N GLU A 35 -13.64 42.76 -8.30
CA GLU A 35 -12.53 43.17 -9.17
C GLU A 35 -11.30 43.41 -8.30
N ILE A 36 -10.38 42.46 -8.30
CA ILE A 36 -9.04 42.69 -7.77
C ILE A 36 -8.35 43.56 -8.82
N LYS A 37 -8.34 44.87 -8.59
CA LYS A 37 -7.48 45.79 -9.34
C LYS A 37 -6.04 45.50 -8.92
N TYR A 38 -5.30 44.86 -9.82
CA TYR A 38 -3.86 44.78 -9.69
C TYR A 38 -3.26 46.11 -10.11
N GLU A 39 -2.81 46.92 -9.14
CA GLU A 39 -1.83 47.95 -9.42
C GLU A 39 -0.48 47.27 -9.63
N CYS A 40 0.11 47.47 -10.82
CA CYS A 40 1.50 47.08 -11.03
C CYS A 40 2.37 47.93 -10.11
N LEU A 41 3.00 47.31 -9.11
CA LEU A 41 4.03 47.95 -8.32
C LEU A 41 5.22 48.26 -9.25
N ASN A 42 5.73 49.49 -9.17
CA ASN A 42 6.93 49.88 -9.90
C ASN A 42 8.09 48.96 -9.50
N GLU A 43 8.86 48.50 -10.50
CA GLU A 43 10.05 47.68 -10.28
C GLU A 43 11.02 48.38 -9.31
N PRO A 44 11.38 47.75 -8.17
CA PRO A 44 12.41 48.29 -7.32
C PRO A 44 13.78 48.03 -7.94
N GLN A 45 14.44 49.10 -8.37
CA GLN A 45 15.88 49.15 -8.55
C GLN A 45 16.56 49.04 -7.18
N ALA A 46 16.71 47.82 -6.66
CA ALA A 46 17.72 47.48 -5.67
C ALA A 46 17.77 45.96 -5.50
N MET A 47 18.74 45.31 -6.16
CA MET A 47 19.27 44.05 -5.66
C MET A 47 19.82 44.29 -4.26
N ASN A 48 19.10 43.87 -3.24
CA ASN A 48 19.70 43.49 -1.96
C ASN A 48 19.07 42.18 -1.53
N ASN A 49 19.92 41.18 -1.40
CA ASN A 49 19.63 39.82 -0.99
C ASN A 49 18.71 39.78 0.24
N GLN A 50 17.42 39.56 0.02
CA GLN A 50 16.54 38.99 1.04
C GLN A 50 16.17 37.60 0.54
N GLU A 51 16.77 36.59 1.16
CA GLU A 51 16.34 35.21 1.06
C GLU A 51 14.83 35.15 1.29
N ASN A 52 14.09 34.62 0.31
CA ASN A 52 12.66 34.37 0.41
C ASN A 52 12.37 33.37 1.54
N ASN A 53 12.22 33.87 2.78
CA ASN A 53 11.77 33.09 3.94
C ASN A 53 10.24 32.84 3.92
N MET A 54 9.63 32.67 2.74
CA MET A 54 8.17 32.55 2.60
C MET A 54 7.65 31.16 3.02
N PHE A 55 8.52 30.17 3.23
CA PHE A 55 8.19 28.90 3.85
C PHE A 55 9.25 28.52 4.87
N THR A 56 9.06 28.90 6.12
CA THR A 56 9.71 28.17 7.22
C THR A 56 8.91 26.88 7.39
N PRO A 57 9.52 25.69 7.19
CA PRO A 57 8.82 24.44 7.46
C PRO A 57 8.29 24.47 8.90
N MET A 58 7.03 24.09 9.08
CA MET A 58 6.45 23.99 10.42
C MET A 58 7.31 23.04 11.26
N LYS A 59 8.00 23.58 12.26
CA LYS A 59 8.84 22.78 13.17
C LYS A 59 7.93 22.14 14.20
N LEU A 60 7.61 20.86 14.00
CA LEU A 60 6.86 20.08 14.96
C LEU A 60 7.71 19.79 16.21
N ASN A 61 7.07 19.85 17.37
CA ASN A 61 7.69 19.45 18.63
C ASN A 61 7.67 17.93 18.81
N LYS A 62 8.32 17.42 19.85
CA LYS A 62 8.41 15.97 20.11
C LYS A 62 7.02 15.32 20.26
N GLU A 63 6.11 15.94 21.00
CA GLU A 63 4.77 15.42 21.26
C GLU A 63 3.94 15.31 19.97
N GLN A 64 4.04 16.29 19.07
CA GLN A 64 3.38 16.26 17.78
C GLN A 64 3.94 15.15 16.88
N TRP A 65 5.26 14.93 16.89
CA TRP A 65 5.88 13.81 16.18
C TRP A 65 5.48 12.45 16.78
N ASP A 66 5.41 12.35 18.11
CA ASP A 66 4.96 11.14 18.81
C ASP A 66 3.50 10.81 18.47
N ASP A 67 2.62 11.82 18.42
CA ASP A 67 1.21 11.66 18.03
C ASP A 67 1.05 11.26 16.56
N ILE A 68 1.81 11.86 15.64
CA ILE A 68 1.82 11.47 14.22
C ILE A 68 2.24 10.00 14.07
N ARG A 69 3.37 9.62 14.68
CA ARG A 69 3.85 8.24 14.65
C ARG A 69 2.81 7.27 15.21
N ARG A 70 2.20 7.61 16.35
CA ARG A 70 1.14 6.78 16.94
C ARG A 70 -0.05 6.61 15.99
N ARG A 71 -0.47 7.67 15.31
CA ARG A 71 -1.58 7.60 14.33
C ARG A 71 -1.21 6.77 13.11
N GLU A 72 0.00 6.91 12.59
CA GLU A 72 0.53 6.09 11.50
C GLU A 72 0.60 4.62 11.89
N THR A 73 1.11 4.30 13.09
CA THR A 73 1.14 2.93 13.61
C THR A 73 -0.25 2.32 13.73
N LEU A 74 -1.21 3.04 14.32
CA LEU A 74 -2.59 2.57 14.45
C LEU A 74 -3.26 2.36 13.10
N GLN A 75 -2.95 3.22 12.12
CA GLN A 75 -3.43 3.05 10.75
C GLN A 75 -2.89 1.76 10.14
N VAL A 76 -1.57 1.51 10.22
CA VAL A 76 -0.97 0.27 9.72
C VAL A 76 -1.58 -0.94 10.43
N TYR A 77 -1.77 -0.89 11.76
CA TYR A 77 -2.39 -2.00 12.48
C TYR A 77 -3.81 -2.30 12.02
N SER A 78 -4.63 -1.26 11.78
CA SER A 78 -5.98 -1.43 11.23
C SER A 78 -5.94 -1.99 9.79
N GLU A 79 -4.95 -1.60 8.99
CA GLU A 79 -4.74 -2.16 7.64
C GLU A 79 -4.34 -3.63 7.69
N VAL A 80 -3.44 -4.04 8.59
CA VAL A 80 -3.07 -5.45 8.78
C VAL A 80 -4.26 -6.25 9.35
N ALA A 81 -5.10 -5.66 10.21
CA ALA A 81 -6.30 -6.32 10.68
C ALA A 81 -7.28 -6.65 9.53
N LYS A 82 -7.46 -5.72 8.58
CA LYS A 82 -8.24 -5.92 7.35
C LYS A 82 -7.56 -6.90 6.39
N MET A 83 -6.24 -6.93 6.32
CA MET A 83 -5.50 -7.95 5.56
C MET A 83 -5.88 -9.35 6.04
N LEU A 84 -5.96 -9.57 7.36
CA LEU A 84 -6.36 -10.86 7.91
C LEU A 84 -7.82 -11.22 7.61
N ASP A 85 -8.74 -10.25 7.54
CA ASP A 85 -10.12 -10.48 7.06
C ASP A 85 -10.17 -10.96 5.61
N ILE A 86 -9.27 -10.46 4.75
CA ILE A 86 -9.17 -10.86 3.35
C ILE A 86 -8.51 -12.24 3.22
N TYR A 87 -7.41 -12.46 3.95
CA TYR A 87 -6.61 -13.67 3.82
C TYR A 87 -7.30 -14.88 4.48
N TYR A 88 -8.01 -14.64 5.58
CA TYR A 88 -8.67 -15.65 6.40
C TYR A 88 -10.08 -15.19 6.79
N PRO A 89 -11.06 -15.30 5.86
CA PRO A 89 -12.43 -14.85 6.12
C PRO A 89 -13.00 -15.47 7.41
N GLY A 90 -13.44 -14.60 8.33
CA GLY A 90 -13.98 -15.00 9.63
C GLY A 90 -12.96 -15.13 10.75
N PHE A 91 -11.67 -14.85 10.51
CA PHE A 91 -10.59 -14.93 11.51
C PHE A 91 -10.93 -14.21 12.82
N TRP A 92 -11.47 -13.00 12.72
CA TRP A 92 -11.81 -12.20 13.90
C TRP A 92 -13.12 -12.60 14.57
N GLY A 93 -14.00 -13.34 13.91
CA GLY A 93 -15.36 -13.62 14.40
C GLY A 93 -16.11 -12.33 14.78
N ASP A 94 -16.49 -12.21 16.06
CA ASP A 94 -17.24 -11.09 16.64
C ASP A 94 -16.36 -10.08 17.40
N ARG A 95 -15.03 -10.20 17.33
CA ARG A 95 -14.10 -9.34 18.08
C ARG A 95 -14.16 -7.89 17.62
N ASP A 96 -14.12 -6.97 18.58
CA ASP A 96 -14.14 -5.53 18.34
C ASP A 96 -12.79 -4.99 17.84
N GLU A 97 -12.80 -3.73 17.38
CA GLU A 97 -11.60 -3.08 16.83
C GLU A 97 -10.49 -2.95 17.88
N VAL A 98 -10.84 -2.74 19.15
CA VAL A 98 -9.84 -2.61 20.24
C VAL A 98 -9.07 -3.91 20.40
N PHE A 99 -9.77 -5.05 20.41
CA PHE A 99 -9.15 -6.36 20.47
C PHE A 99 -8.26 -6.62 19.25
N LYS A 100 -8.74 -6.29 18.05
CA LYS A 100 -7.95 -6.47 16.81
C LYS A 100 -6.64 -5.70 16.87
N LEU A 101 -6.68 -4.42 17.24
CA LEU A 101 -5.49 -3.57 17.33
C LEU A 101 -4.51 -4.07 18.39
N GLN A 102 -5.00 -4.48 19.57
CA GLN A 102 -4.15 -5.06 20.62
C GLN A 102 -3.50 -6.38 20.18
N TRP A 103 -4.22 -7.21 19.44
CA TRP A 103 -3.66 -8.45 18.90
C TRP A 103 -2.54 -8.16 17.90
N ILE A 104 -2.73 -7.20 17.01
CA ILE A 104 -1.70 -6.80 16.02
C ILE A 104 -0.50 -6.16 16.71
N GLU A 105 -0.71 -5.32 17.73
CA GLU A 105 0.36 -4.76 18.55
C GLU A 105 1.19 -5.87 19.23
N ASN A 106 0.54 -6.88 19.79
CA ASN A 106 1.23 -8.04 20.36
C ASN A 106 2.07 -8.78 19.32
N VAL A 107 1.53 -8.99 18.12
CA VAL A 107 2.27 -9.60 17.00
C VAL A 107 3.44 -8.73 16.55
N ASP A 108 3.28 -7.41 16.52
CA ASP A 108 4.36 -6.48 16.16
C ASP A 108 5.50 -6.51 17.20
N ASN A 109 5.17 -6.68 18.47
CA ASN A 109 6.17 -6.91 19.52
C ASN A 109 6.93 -8.24 19.31
N ILE A 110 6.25 -9.30 18.88
CA ILE A 110 6.90 -10.58 18.52
C ILE A 110 7.81 -10.39 17.31
N ALA A 111 7.34 -9.71 16.25
CA ALA A 111 8.15 -9.40 15.08
C ALA A 111 9.40 -8.59 15.47
N THR A 112 9.22 -7.55 16.28
CA THR A 112 10.30 -6.66 16.72
C THR A 112 11.32 -7.41 17.59
N LYS A 113 10.87 -8.35 18.43
CA LYS A 113 11.76 -9.21 19.24
C LYS A 113 12.76 -9.98 18.37
N TYR A 114 12.33 -10.50 17.22
CA TYR A 114 13.17 -11.34 16.36
C TYR A 114 13.92 -10.56 15.26
N TYR A 115 13.31 -9.50 14.73
CA TYR A 115 13.79 -8.77 13.55
C TYR A 115 14.34 -7.37 13.89
N GLY A 116 14.19 -6.92 15.14
CA GLY A 116 14.86 -5.74 15.70
C GLY A 116 14.29 -4.38 15.29
N LYS A 117 13.29 -4.34 14.41
CA LYS A 117 12.65 -3.10 13.94
C LYS A 117 11.17 -3.33 13.66
N HIS A 118 10.38 -2.27 13.83
CA HIS A 118 9.03 -2.19 13.30
C HIS A 118 9.15 -2.02 11.80
N GLU A 119 8.78 -3.04 11.04
CA GLU A 119 8.75 -2.99 9.59
C GLU A 119 7.44 -3.59 9.12
N ARG A 120 6.71 -2.82 8.32
CA ARG A 120 5.38 -3.21 7.86
C ARG A 120 5.36 -4.57 7.16
N GLY A 121 6.30 -4.85 6.27
CA GLY A 121 6.38 -6.14 5.59
C GLY A 121 6.57 -7.30 6.57
N THR A 122 7.46 -7.13 7.55
CA THR A 122 7.70 -8.14 8.60
C THR A 122 6.47 -8.35 9.46
N LEU A 123 5.78 -7.27 9.85
CA LEU A 123 4.51 -7.35 10.58
C LEU A 123 3.43 -8.10 9.79
N GLU A 124 3.25 -7.80 8.50
CA GLU A 124 2.24 -8.46 7.67
C GLU A 124 2.46 -9.98 7.58
N ILE A 125 3.71 -10.41 7.38
CA ILE A 125 4.02 -11.85 7.34
C ILE A 125 3.90 -12.46 8.74
N MET A 126 4.42 -11.81 9.80
CA MET A 126 4.33 -12.33 11.16
C MET A 126 2.88 -12.45 11.63
N ALA A 127 2.02 -11.49 11.30
CA ALA A 127 0.58 -11.54 11.55
C ALA A 127 -0.07 -12.72 10.83
N SER A 128 0.33 -12.96 9.57
CA SER A 128 -0.17 -14.10 8.81
C SER A 128 0.31 -15.45 9.37
N VAL A 129 1.55 -15.53 9.89
CA VAL A 129 2.05 -16.69 10.62
C VAL A 129 1.22 -16.90 11.89
N CYS A 130 1.12 -15.88 12.75
CA CYS A 130 0.39 -15.95 14.02
C CYS A 130 -1.10 -16.26 13.82
N ALA A 131 -1.71 -15.86 12.70
CA ALA A 131 -3.09 -16.22 12.37
C ALA A 131 -3.27 -17.73 12.12
N ILE A 132 -2.24 -18.43 11.63
CA ILE A 132 -2.29 -19.88 11.36
C ILE A 132 -1.99 -20.68 12.62
N ILE A 133 -1.00 -20.27 13.42
CA ILE A 133 -0.45 -21.09 14.51
C ILE A 133 -0.69 -20.53 15.92
N GLY A 134 -1.32 -19.36 16.03
CA GLY A 134 -1.48 -18.62 17.30
C GLY A 134 -0.32 -17.67 17.58
N SER A 135 -0.62 -16.55 18.24
CA SER A 135 0.40 -15.59 18.71
C SER A 135 1.17 -16.08 19.95
N ASP A 136 0.78 -17.21 20.52
CA ASP A 136 1.41 -17.88 21.66
C ASP A 136 2.36 -19.02 21.25
N PHE A 137 2.66 -19.15 19.94
CA PHE A 137 3.44 -20.26 19.38
C PHE A 137 4.80 -20.48 20.04
N GLU A 138 5.44 -19.43 20.56
CA GLU A 138 6.73 -19.50 21.26
C GLU A 138 6.68 -20.41 22.51
N THR A 139 5.50 -20.58 23.10
CA THR A 139 5.28 -21.42 24.28
C THR A 139 4.84 -22.85 23.91
N ASN A 140 4.51 -23.09 22.64
CA ASN A 140 4.04 -24.37 22.17
C ASN A 140 5.21 -25.26 21.72
N SER A 141 5.54 -26.27 22.52
CA SER A 141 6.67 -27.17 22.26
C SER A 141 6.60 -27.91 20.92
N LYS A 142 5.38 -28.09 20.36
CA LYS A 142 5.20 -28.70 19.04
C LYS A 142 5.65 -27.78 17.89
N LEU A 143 5.70 -26.47 18.12
CA LEU A 143 6.07 -25.44 17.15
C LEU A 143 7.51 -24.92 17.33
N ASN A 144 8.30 -25.55 18.20
CA ASN A 144 9.70 -25.16 18.46
C ASN A 144 10.58 -25.11 17.21
N PHE A 145 10.25 -25.85 16.15
CA PHE A 145 10.97 -25.79 14.88
C PHE A 145 10.84 -24.41 14.21
N ILE A 146 9.73 -23.70 14.41
CA ILE A 146 9.48 -22.34 13.90
C ILE A 146 10.39 -21.36 14.63
N VAL A 147 10.39 -21.40 15.97
CA VAL A 147 11.26 -20.55 16.80
C VAL A 147 12.73 -20.75 16.41
N LYS A 148 13.18 -22.00 16.31
CA LYS A 148 14.56 -22.33 15.89
C LYS A 148 14.89 -21.76 14.51
N LYS A 149 13.97 -21.86 13.55
CA LYS A 149 14.19 -21.32 12.20
C LYS A 149 14.33 -19.80 12.20
N ILE A 150 13.48 -19.09 12.96
CA ILE A 150 13.57 -17.63 13.10
C ILE A 150 14.88 -17.22 13.78
N GLU A 151 15.32 -17.95 14.80
CA GLU A 151 16.58 -17.67 15.51
C GLU A 151 17.83 -17.95 14.67
N GLN A 152 17.77 -18.95 13.79
CA GLN A 152 18.86 -19.30 12.89
C GLN A 152 19.01 -18.33 11.71
N ASP A 153 17.88 -17.80 11.22
CA ASP A 153 17.85 -16.85 10.11
C ASP A 153 16.73 -15.83 10.37
N ASN A 154 17.12 -14.65 10.82
CA ASN A 154 16.23 -13.51 11.06
C ASN A 154 16.04 -12.65 9.80
N SER A 155 16.21 -13.21 8.61
CA SER A 155 15.86 -12.53 7.37
C SER A 155 14.35 -12.58 7.11
N PHE A 156 13.85 -11.56 6.41
CA PHE A 156 12.49 -11.54 5.89
C PHE A 156 12.19 -12.77 5.01
N LEU A 157 13.18 -13.29 4.28
CA LEU A 157 13.02 -14.48 3.44
C LEU A 157 12.76 -15.74 4.26
N ALA A 158 13.44 -15.91 5.40
CA ALA A 158 13.17 -17.04 6.30
C ALA A 158 11.75 -16.99 6.87
N LEU A 159 11.26 -15.80 7.23
CA LEU A 159 9.88 -15.60 7.68
C LEU A 159 8.87 -15.95 6.57
N SER A 160 9.12 -15.49 5.34
CA SER A 160 8.30 -15.83 4.17
C SER A 160 8.29 -17.34 3.90
N ASN A 161 9.42 -18.02 4.08
CA ASN A 161 9.51 -19.48 3.95
C ASN A 161 8.69 -20.22 5.02
N ILE A 162 8.70 -19.75 6.27
CA ILE A 162 7.82 -20.27 7.34
C ILE A 162 6.36 -20.09 6.95
N PHE A 163 6.01 -18.90 6.47
CA PHE A 163 4.64 -18.60 6.07
C PHE A 163 4.16 -19.52 4.93
N ASN A 164 4.97 -19.70 3.89
CA ASN A 164 4.68 -20.60 2.78
C ASN A 164 4.54 -22.06 3.23
N TYR A 165 5.40 -22.52 4.14
CA TYR A 165 5.29 -23.85 4.73
C TYR A 165 3.93 -24.03 5.42
N LEU A 166 3.53 -23.07 6.27
CA LEU A 166 2.29 -23.14 7.04
C LEU A 166 1.05 -23.11 6.14
N ARG A 167 1.03 -22.24 5.12
CA ARG A 167 -0.07 -22.22 4.15
C ARG A 167 -0.19 -23.54 3.40
N PHE A 168 0.92 -24.09 2.94
CA PHE A 168 0.92 -25.35 2.19
C PHE A 168 0.52 -26.53 3.07
N GLU A 169 1.19 -26.72 4.21
CA GLU A 169 1.07 -27.92 5.04
C GLU A 169 -0.12 -27.87 6.00
N ILE A 170 -0.36 -26.72 6.66
CA ILE A 170 -1.39 -26.61 7.70
C ILE A 170 -2.74 -26.22 7.09
N LEU A 171 -2.75 -25.25 6.17
CA LEU A 171 -4.00 -24.78 5.55
C LEU A 171 -4.38 -25.57 4.29
N ASN A 172 -3.55 -26.50 3.83
CA ASN A 172 -3.74 -27.23 2.57
C ASN A 172 -3.99 -26.32 1.37
N LYS A 173 -3.34 -25.14 1.33
CA LYS A 173 -3.42 -24.22 0.20
C LYS A 173 -2.50 -24.68 -0.92
N ASP A 174 -3.00 -24.68 -2.14
CA ASP A 174 -2.20 -25.01 -3.33
C ASP A 174 -1.56 -23.78 -3.98
N PHE A 175 -1.89 -22.58 -3.50
CA PHE A 175 -1.40 -21.30 -4.01
C PHE A 175 -0.91 -20.37 -2.87
N ASP A 176 0.14 -19.60 -3.16
CA ASP A 176 0.62 -18.52 -2.28
C ASP A 176 -0.36 -17.34 -2.24
N GLU A 177 -0.09 -16.31 -1.42
CA GLU A 177 -0.96 -15.13 -1.31
C GLU A 177 -1.04 -14.29 -2.59
N ALA A 178 -0.09 -14.47 -3.51
CA ALA A 178 -0.10 -13.84 -4.84
C ALA A 178 -0.83 -14.70 -5.89
N GLY A 179 -1.39 -15.84 -5.49
CA GLY A 179 -2.11 -16.76 -6.39
C GLY A 179 -1.18 -17.62 -7.25
N ARG A 180 0.10 -17.77 -6.89
CA ARG A 180 1.04 -18.63 -7.61
C ARG A 180 1.02 -20.03 -7.02
N GLN A 181 1.01 -21.05 -7.86
CA GLN A 181 0.95 -22.43 -7.41
C GLN A 181 2.18 -22.78 -6.56
N TYR A 182 1.95 -23.44 -5.41
CA TYR A 182 3.02 -24.09 -4.67
C TYR A 182 3.55 -25.32 -5.43
N ASN A 183 4.86 -25.37 -5.60
CA ASN A 183 5.56 -26.46 -6.30
C ASN A 183 6.98 -26.62 -5.75
N THR A 184 7.74 -27.57 -6.31
CA THR A 184 9.11 -27.87 -5.88
C THR A 184 10.04 -26.65 -5.95
N TRP A 185 9.80 -25.69 -6.86
CA TRP A 185 10.59 -24.47 -6.96
C TRP A 185 10.16 -23.36 -6.00
N SER A 186 8.88 -23.20 -5.70
CA SER A 186 8.43 -22.16 -4.75
C SER A 186 8.67 -22.57 -3.30
N LEU A 187 8.62 -23.87 -2.99
CA LEU A 187 8.78 -24.42 -1.63
C LEU A 187 10.19 -24.93 -1.32
N ARG A 188 11.14 -24.84 -2.25
CA ARG A 188 12.50 -25.37 -2.11
C ARG A 188 13.20 -25.04 -0.78
N TRP A 189 12.99 -23.86 -0.23
CA TRP A 189 13.65 -23.38 0.99
C TRP A 189 12.71 -23.35 2.20
N ALA A 190 11.42 -23.67 1.98
CA ALA A 190 10.42 -23.78 3.03
C ALA A 190 10.65 -25.01 3.91
N GLN A 191 11.26 -26.07 3.38
CA GLN A 191 11.52 -27.31 4.13
C GLN A 191 12.78 -27.26 5.00
N GLU A 192 13.72 -26.36 4.74
CA GLU A 192 14.97 -26.28 5.51
C GLU A 192 14.69 -25.92 6.98
N GLY A 193 15.08 -26.80 7.92
CA GLY A 193 14.81 -26.62 9.34
C GLY A 193 13.35 -26.86 9.76
N MET A 194 12.49 -27.31 8.84
CA MET A 194 11.07 -27.59 9.08
C MET A 194 10.77 -29.10 8.95
N PRO A 195 9.67 -29.61 9.52
CA PRO A 195 9.23 -30.99 9.28
C PRO A 195 8.95 -31.23 7.79
N PRO A 196 9.11 -32.47 7.30
CA PRO A 196 8.80 -32.79 5.91
C PRO A 196 7.32 -32.55 5.60
N PHE A 197 7.03 -32.17 4.35
CA PHE A 197 5.65 -32.08 3.86
C PHE A 197 4.99 -33.46 3.90
N THR A 198 3.75 -33.54 4.38
CA THR A 198 3.02 -34.81 4.44
C THR A 198 2.28 -35.12 3.15
N ARG A 199 2.04 -34.10 2.32
CA ARG A 199 1.38 -34.22 1.02
C ARG A 199 2.34 -33.97 -0.14
N LYS A 200 1.97 -34.49 -1.32
CA LYS A 200 2.75 -34.33 -2.54
C LYS A 200 2.90 -32.84 -2.89
N VAL A 201 4.14 -32.41 -3.08
CA VAL A 201 4.46 -31.10 -3.68
C VAL A 201 4.45 -31.29 -5.21
N PRO A 202 3.64 -30.53 -5.98
CA PRO A 202 3.67 -30.57 -7.44
C PRO A 202 5.06 -30.26 -7.98
N ASP A 203 5.51 -31.02 -8.99
CA ASP A 203 6.78 -30.74 -9.64
C ASP A 203 6.70 -29.49 -10.53
N PHE A 204 7.67 -28.58 -10.38
CA PHE A 204 7.71 -27.32 -11.12
C PHE A 204 7.81 -27.49 -12.65
N TYR A 205 8.45 -28.55 -13.14
CA TYR A 205 8.66 -28.73 -14.58
C TYR A 205 7.52 -29.48 -15.26
N THR A 206 6.80 -30.33 -14.52
CA THR A 206 5.83 -31.29 -15.09
C THR A 206 4.40 -31.11 -14.61
N GLU A 207 4.16 -30.44 -13.48
CA GLU A 207 2.83 -30.28 -12.87
C GLU A 207 2.47 -28.82 -12.58
N TRP A 208 3.18 -27.89 -13.22
CA TRP A 208 2.95 -26.46 -13.10
C TRP A 208 1.56 -26.06 -13.61
N GLN A 209 0.93 -25.15 -12.88
CA GLN A 209 -0.34 -24.52 -13.23
C GLN A 209 -0.16 -23.00 -13.32
N GLU A 210 -0.97 -22.37 -14.17
CA GLU A 210 -1.03 -20.91 -14.27
C GLU A 210 -1.46 -20.26 -12.94
N ASP A 211 -1.00 -19.01 -12.74
CA ASP A 211 -1.39 -18.20 -11.60
C ASP A 211 -2.92 -18.08 -11.54
N ASN A 212 -3.47 -18.18 -10.33
CA ASN A 212 -4.90 -18.12 -10.06
C ASN A 212 -5.29 -16.75 -9.46
N PRO A 213 -5.91 -15.85 -10.24
CA PRO A 213 -6.29 -14.53 -9.75
C PRO A 213 -7.30 -14.55 -8.60
N LYS A 214 -8.07 -15.64 -8.45
CA LYS A 214 -9.05 -15.78 -7.36
C LYS A 214 -8.38 -16.08 -6.01
N GLU A 215 -7.18 -16.64 -6.02
CA GLU A 215 -6.37 -16.89 -4.81
C GLU A 215 -5.41 -15.74 -4.50
N ASN A 216 -5.31 -14.73 -5.38
CA ASN A 216 -4.42 -13.57 -5.21
C ASN A 216 -5.01 -12.55 -4.22
N VAL A 217 -5.05 -12.95 -2.95
CA VAL A 217 -5.49 -12.12 -1.82
C VAL A 217 -4.56 -10.94 -1.58
N TRP A 218 -3.28 -11.06 -1.91
CA TRP A 218 -2.32 -9.96 -1.84
C TRP A 218 -2.73 -8.78 -2.73
N LEU A 219 -3.15 -9.04 -3.97
CA LEU A 219 -3.57 -7.98 -4.88
C LEU A 219 -4.84 -7.28 -4.39
N ILE A 220 -5.77 -8.02 -3.79
CA ILE A 220 -6.98 -7.45 -3.17
C ILE A 220 -6.59 -6.53 -2.02
N TYR A 221 -5.76 -7.01 -1.10
CA TYR A 221 -5.26 -6.22 0.03
C TYR A 221 -4.51 -4.96 -0.43
N LYS A 222 -3.58 -5.12 -1.37
CA LYS A 222 -2.77 -4.04 -1.92
C LYS A 222 -3.63 -2.93 -2.54
N ASN A 223 -4.69 -3.28 -3.27
CA ASN A 223 -5.50 -2.32 -4.00
C ASN A 223 -6.60 -1.66 -3.15
N MET A 224 -7.11 -2.36 -2.13
CA MET A 224 -8.28 -1.91 -1.38
C MET A 224 -7.97 -1.35 0.01
N VAL A 225 -6.82 -1.71 0.59
CA VAL A 225 -6.52 -1.44 2.01
C VAL A 225 -5.16 -0.79 2.20
N ARG A 226 -4.11 -1.34 1.59
CA ARG A 226 -2.74 -0.93 1.89
C ARG A 226 -2.44 0.48 1.38
N THR A 227 -2.06 1.37 2.29
CA THR A 227 -1.52 2.70 1.95
C THR A 227 0.01 2.67 1.85
N GLU A 228 0.62 3.76 1.38
CA GLU A 228 2.08 3.92 1.28
C GLU A 228 2.77 4.21 2.63
N ASN A 229 2.01 4.20 3.74
CA ASN A 229 2.56 4.40 5.07
C ASN A 229 3.32 3.15 5.53
N ASP A 230 4.55 3.36 6.00
CA ASP A 230 5.38 2.35 6.66
C ASP A 230 5.47 2.61 8.17
N LEU A 231 5.88 1.59 8.93
CA LEU A 231 6.08 1.64 10.39
C LEU A 231 7.50 2.09 10.75
#